data_AF-A0A960D044-F1
#
_entry.id   AF-A0A960D044-F1
#
_cell.length_a   1.000
_cell.length_b   1.000
_cell.length_c   1.000
_cell.angle_alpha   90.00
_cell.angle_beta   90.00
_cell.angle_gamma   90.00
#
_symmetry.space_group_name_H-M   'P 1'
#
loop_
_entity.id
_entity.type
_entity.pdbx_description
1 polymer ?
#
loop_
_entity_poly.entity_id
_entity_poly.type
_entity_poly.pdbx_seq_one_letter_code
_entity_poly.pdbx_strand_id
1 'polypeptide(L)' 'MSVSPTSPRSRNPRQAILGQLPKITREDGTPIRVLLVDDEPALTNLVKMALHYEGWDIEVAHGGREAI' A
#
# COMPACT_ATOMS: atom_id res chain seq x y z
N MET A 1 51.57 -11.52 -2.38
CA MET A 1 50.31 -11.52 -3.16
C MET A 1 49.38 -10.49 -2.55
N SER A 2 49.06 -9.43 -3.28
CA SER A 2 48.17 -8.35 -2.82
C SER A 2 46.78 -8.59 -3.38
N VAL A 3 45.76 -8.70 -2.51
CA VAL A 3 44.36 -8.81 -2.92
C VAL A 3 43.73 -7.42 -2.87
N SER A 4 43.33 -6.90 -4.03
CA SER A 4 42.60 -5.62 -4.12
C SER A 4 41.16 -5.80 -3.63
N PRO A 5 40.65 -4.95 -2.73
CA PRO A 5 39.26 -5.02 -2.30
C PRO A 5 38.34 -4.56 -3.43
N THR A 6 37.37 -5.41 -3.79
CA THR A 6 36.33 -5.12 -4.78
C THR A 6 35.38 -4.07 -4.19
N SER A 7 35.20 -2.94 -4.87
CA SER A 7 34.28 -1.88 -4.41
C SER A 7 32.84 -2.39 -4.36
N PRO A 8 32.10 -2.18 -3.25
CA PRO A 8 30.69 -2.56 -3.17
C PRO A 8 29.89 -1.70 -4.15
N ARG A 9 29.06 -2.33 -4.99
CA ARG A 9 28.13 -1.65 -5.89
C ARG A 9 27.25 -0.70 -5.07
N SER A 10 27.33 0.60 -5.35
CA SER A 10 26.42 1.60 -4.80
C SER A 10 25.00 1.25 -5.20
N ARG A 11 24.24 0.61 -4.29
CA ARG A 11 22.79 0.51 -4.41
C ARG A 11 22.24 1.87 -4.06
N ASN A 12 22.00 2.72 -5.06
CA ASN A 12 21.20 3.91 -4.86
C ASN A 12 19.85 3.46 -4.26
N PRO A 13 19.52 3.87 -3.02
CA PRO A 13 18.22 3.57 -2.46
C PRO A 13 17.18 4.21 -3.38
N ARG A 14 16.25 3.41 -3.92
CA ARG A 14 15.12 3.94 -4.67
C ARG A 14 14.39 4.89 -3.73
N GLN A 15 14.50 6.19 -3.98
CA GLN A 15 13.75 7.20 -3.24
C GLN A 15 12.28 6.79 -3.27
N ALA A 16 11.68 6.63 -2.10
CA ALA A 16 10.27 6.30 -2.00
C ALA A 16 9.47 7.48 -2.56
N ILE A 17 8.90 7.32 -3.75
CA ILE A 17 8.03 8.30 -4.43
C ILE A 17 6.62 8.29 -3.78
N LEU A 18 6.43 7.62 -2.64
CA LEU A 18 5.12 7.29 -2.09
C LEU A 18 4.25 8.53 -1.79
N GLY A 19 4.86 9.71 -1.56
CA GLY A 19 4.14 10.99 -1.39
C GLY A 19 4.13 11.91 -2.63
N GLN A 20 4.70 11.48 -3.76
CA GLN A 20 4.78 12.25 -5.01
C GLN A 20 4.02 11.59 -6.17
N LEU A 21 3.43 10.42 -5.96
CA LEU A 21 2.61 9.77 -6.97
C LEU A 21 1.25 10.48 -7.08
N PRO A 22 0.72 10.67 -8.31
CA PRO A 22 -0.64 11.16 -8.49
C PRO A 22 -1.64 10.28 -7.76
N LYS A 23 -2.68 10.89 -7.18
CA LYS A 23 -3.78 10.13 -6.57
C LYS A 23 -4.43 9.22 -7.61
N ILE A 24 -4.63 7.97 -7.24
CA ILE A 24 -5.27 6.96 -8.09
C ILE A 24 -6.79 7.08 -7.90
N THR A 25 -7.51 7.24 -9.01
CA THR A 25 -8.98 7.30 -9.09
C THR A 25 -9.48 6.39 -10.22
N ARG A 26 -10.78 6.10 -10.25
CA ARG A 26 -11.39 5.41 -11.39
C ARG A 26 -11.39 6.31 -12.63
N GLU A 27 -11.58 5.72 -13.81
CA GLU A 27 -11.63 6.46 -15.08
C GLU A 27 -12.74 7.53 -15.11
N ASP A 28 -13.83 7.30 -14.37
CA ASP A 28 -14.95 8.23 -14.21
C ASP A 28 -14.71 9.31 -13.14
N GLY A 29 -13.53 9.34 -12.53
CA GLY A 29 -13.13 10.28 -11.48
C GLY A 29 -13.65 9.93 -10.08
N THR A 30 -14.43 8.86 -9.93
CA THR A 30 -14.90 8.43 -8.60
C THR A 30 -13.79 7.73 -7.80
N PRO A 31 -13.90 7.68 -6.46
CA PRO A 31 -12.98 6.92 -5.62
C PRO A 31 -12.84 5.46 -6.03
N ILE A 32 -11.64 4.90 -5.83
CA ILE A 32 -11.47 3.44 -5.85
C ILE A 32 -12.34 2.85 -4.73
N ARG A 33 -13.08 1.78 -5.05
CA ARG A 33 -13.87 1.04 -4.07
C ARG A 33 -13.12 -0.22 -3.68
N VAL A 34 -12.95 -0.46 -2.39
CA VAL A 34 -12.19 -1.58 -1.84
C VAL A 34 -13.04 -2.34 -0.83
N LEU A 35 -13.03 -3.67 -0.94
CA LEU A 35 -13.45 -4.56 0.13
C LEU A 35 -12.20 -5.11 0.82
N LEU A 36 -12.01 -4.77 2.08
CA LEU A 36 -10.94 -5.30 2.92
C LEU A 36 -11.45 -6.52 3.67
N VAL A 37 -10.79 -7.68 3.50
CA VAL A 37 -11.16 -8.92 4.16
C VAL A 37 -10.01 -9.40 5.02
N ASP A 38 -10.18 -9.30 6.34
CA ASP A 38 -9.18 -9.74 7.32
C ASP A 38 -9.87 -9.91 8.69
N ASP A 39 -9.54 -10.98 9.40
CA ASP A 39 -10.17 -11.35 10.67
C ASP A 39 -9.61 -10.60 11.89
N GLU A 40 -8.59 -9.76 11.72
CA GLU A 40 -7.96 -8.98 12.79
C GLU A 40 -8.43 -7.50 12.80
N PRO A 41 -9.25 -7.08 13.77
CA PRO A 41 -9.81 -5.72 13.80
C PRO A 41 -8.76 -4.60 13.91
N ALA A 42 -7.64 -4.87 14.57
CA ALA A 42 -6.56 -3.89 14.70
C ALA A 42 -5.91 -3.62 13.33
N LEU A 43 -5.63 -4.66 12.54
CA LEU A 43 -5.02 -4.52 11.22
C LEU A 43 -5.97 -3.87 10.24
N THR A 44 -7.24 -4.32 10.21
CA THR A 44 -8.26 -3.72 9.33
C THR A 44 -8.44 -2.22 9.59
N ASN A 45 -8.44 -1.78 10.84
CA ASN A 45 -8.51 -0.35 11.17
C ASN A 45 -7.30 0.44 10.67
N LEU A 46 -6.08 -0.09 10.83
CA LEU A 46 -4.86 0.57 10.35
C LEU A 46 -4.87 0.71 8.82
N VAL A 47 -5.22 -0.36 8.11
CA VAL A 47 -5.29 -0.36 6.64
C VAL A 47 -6.41 0.56 6.16
N LYS A 48 -7.59 0.50 6.78
CA LYS A 48 -8.72 1.38 6.47
C LYS A 48 -8.32 2.86 6.61
N MET A 49 -7.63 3.23 7.69
CA MET A 49 -7.15 4.60 7.87
C MET A 49 -6.19 5.02 6.74
N ALA A 50 -5.22 4.16 6.39
CA ALA A 50 -4.28 4.46 5.31
C ALA A 50 -4.98 4.67 3.97
N LEU A 51 -5.89 3.77 3.59
CA LEU A 51 -6.65 3.86 2.33
C LEU A 51 -7.63 5.05 2.33
N HIS A 52 -8.17 5.42 3.48
CA HIS A 52 -9.02 6.60 3.60
C HIS A 52 -8.26 7.90 3.29
N TYR A 53 -7.00 8.03 3.72
CA TYR A 53 -6.16 9.19 3.37
C TYR A 53 -5.88 9.31 1.87
N GLU A 54 -5.84 8.18 1.16
CA GLU A 54 -5.75 8.16 -0.30
C GLU A 54 -7.05 8.67 -0.96
N GLY A 55 -8.15 8.69 -0.23
CA GLY A 55 -9.47 9.13 -0.71
C GLY A 55 -10.27 8.00 -1.34
N TRP A 56 -10.00 6.76 -0.95
CA TRP A 56 -10.74 5.59 -1.42
C TRP A 56 -11.99 5.35 -0.57
N ASP A 57 -12.94 4.61 -1.14
CA ASP A 57 -14.15 4.13 -0.46
C ASP A 57 -13.91 2.68 -0.01
N ILE A 58 -14.11 2.40 1.28
CA ILE A 58 -13.68 1.15 1.92
C ILE A 58 -14.82 0.51 2.70
N GLU A 59 -15.13 -0.73 2.34
CA GLU A 59 -15.94 -1.65 3.11
C GLU A 59 -15.01 -2.68 3.77
N VAL A 60 -15.38 -3.15 4.98
CA VAL A 60 -14.59 -4.12 5.75
C VAL A 60 -15.47 -5.34 6.02
N ALA A 61 -14.91 -6.52 5.80
CA ALA A 61 -15.47 -7.79 6.23
C ALA A 61 -14.44 -8.52 7.11
N HIS A 62 -14.87 -9.09 8.23
CA HIS A 62 -14.00 -9.82 9.15
C HIS A 62 -13.95 -11.33 8.88
N GLY A 63 -14.42 -11.74 7.70
CA GLY A 63 -14.33 -13.12 7.25
C GLY A 63 -14.99 -13.34 5.90
N GLY A 64 -14.68 -14.48 5.28
CA GLY A 64 -15.12 -14.78 3.90
C GLY A 64 -16.64 -14.84 3.71
N ARG A 65 -17.41 -15.15 4.76
CA ARG A 65 -18.88 -15.17 4.68
C ARG A 65 -19.50 -13.78 4.65
N GLU A 66 -18.85 -12.81 5.29
CA GLU A 66 -19.27 -11.40 5.28
C GLU A 66 -18.82 -10.69 4.00
N ALA A 67 -17.79 -11.23 3.34
CA ALA A 67 -17.17 -10.66 2.15
C ALA A 67 -17.90 -10.94 0.81
N ILE A 68 -18.99 -11.72 0.81
CA ILE A 68 -19.68 -12.19 -0.41
C ILE A 68 -21.15 -11.81 -0.45
#